data_AF-A0A3C0SWA9-F1
#
_entry.id   AF-A0A3C0SWA9-F1
#
_cell.length_a   1.000
_cell.length_b   1.000
_cell.length_c   1.000
_cell.angle_alpha   90.00
_cell.angle_beta   90.00
_cell.angle_gamma   90.00
#
_symmetry.space_group_name_H-M   'P 1'
#
loop_
_entity.id
_entity.type
_entity.pdbx_description
1 polymer ?
#
loop_
_entity_poly.entity_id
_entity_poly.type
_entity_poly.pdbx_seq_one_letter_code
_entity_poly.pdbx_strand_id
1 'polypeptide(L)'
;ELAFETMTASGIKAESAYYESLHETPLIANLISRKKLYEMNKVISDTAEYGCYLFANVCAPLLGDFMKDIKTDVIGKTYLEGDNSVDNVELIKVNDEIRNHPVEKIGRTLRGYMTAMKTII
;
A
#
# COMPACT_ATOMS: atom_id res chain seq x y z
N GLU A 1 0.91 -3.62 -3.96
CA GLU A 1 0.92 -4.76 -4.91
C GLU A 1 2.03 -4.59 -5.94
N LEU A 2 1.99 -3.56 -6.79
CA LEU A 2 3.00 -3.32 -7.82
C LEU A 2 4.47 -3.38 -7.34
N ALA A 3 4.80 -2.76 -6.20
CA ALA A 3 6.15 -2.84 -5.63
C ALA A 3 6.55 -4.28 -5.26
N PHE A 4 5.63 -5.04 -4.66
CA PHE A 4 5.83 -6.44 -4.30
C PHE A 4 6.02 -7.32 -5.54
N GLU A 5 5.18 -7.14 -6.56
CA GLU A 5 5.27 -7.88 -7.82
C GLU A 5 6.59 -7.58 -8.55
N THR A 6 7.00 -6.31 -8.59
CA THR A 6 8.26 -5.91 -9.22
C THR A 6 9.47 -6.52 -8.51
N MET A 7 9.46 -6.56 -7.18
CA MET A 7 10.52 -7.20 -6.39
C MET A 7 10.55 -8.71 -6.62
N THR A 8 9.40 -9.38 -6.57
CA THR A 8 9.34 -10.84 -6.75
C THR A 8 9.71 -11.25 -8.18
N ALA A 9 9.33 -10.46 -9.18
CA ALA A 9 9.71 -10.67 -10.58
C ALA A 9 11.22 -10.52 -10.82
N SER A 10 11.93 -9.73 -10.02
CA SER A 10 13.40 -9.61 -10.08
C SER A 10 14.14 -10.71 -9.30
N GLY A 11 13.41 -11.65 -8.70
CA GLY A 11 13.97 -12.78 -7.96
C GLY A 11 14.09 -12.57 -6.44
N ILE A 12 13.57 -11.46 -5.91
CA ILE A 12 13.51 -11.24 -4.46
C ILE A 12 12.47 -12.20 -3.86
N LYS A 13 12.78 -12.79 -2.71
CA LYS A 13 11.86 -13.68 -1.99
C LYS A 13 10.59 -12.93 -1.59
N ALA A 14 9.46 -13.62 -1.68
CA ALA A 14 8.16 -13.05 -1.33
C ALA A 14 8.12 -12.52 0.11
N GLU A 15 8.80 -13.19 1.05
CA GLU A 15 8.91 -12.74 2.44
C GLU A 15 9.62 -11.39 2.54
N SER A 16 10.78 -11.27 1.90
CA SER A 16 11.55 -10.02 1.86
C SER A 16 10.74 -8.91 1.18
N ALA A 17 10.14 -9.20 0.02
CA ALA A 17 9.31 -8.23 -0.69
C ALA A 17 8.11 -7.77 0.15
N TYR A 18 7.52 -8.64 0.98
CA TYR A 18 6.44 -8.26 1.89
C TYR A 18 6.91 -7.34 3.02
N TYR A 19 8.05 -7.67 3.64
CA TYR A 19 8.64 -6.84 4.70
C TYR A 19 9.00 -5.45 4.19
N GLU A 20 9.68 -5.36 3.05
CA GLU A 20 10.14 -4.12 2.42
C GLU A 20 9.02 -3.35 1.67
N SER A 21 7.76 -3.75 1.82
CA SER A 21 6.63 -3.01 1.24
C SER A 21 5.44 -2.89 2.19
N LEU A 22 4.56 -3.90 2.23
CA LEU A 22 3.29 -3.80 2.93
C LEU A 22 3.46 -3.76 4.46
N HIS A 23 4.48 -4.45 5.00
CA HIS A 23 4.71 -4.49 6.44
C HIS A 23 5.12 -3.13 7.02
N GLU A 24 5.96 -2.37 6.32
CA GLU A 24 6.47 -1.07 6.79
C GLU A 24 5.53 0.10 6.49
N THR A 25 4.59 -0.07 5.55
CA THR A 25 3.64 0.98 5.14
C THR A 25 2.93 1.66 6.33
N PRO A 26 2.42 0.94 7.35
CA PRO A 26 1.79 1.57 8.51
C PRO A 26 2.73 2.48 9.30
N LEU A 27 4.02 2.15 9.40
CA LEU A 27 4.99 2.97 10.13
C LEU A 27 5.20 4.31 9.44
N ILE A 28 5.38 4.31 8.11
CA ILE A 28 5.51 5.54 7.31
C ILE A 28 4.23 6.37 7.35
N ALA A 29 3.06 5.74 7.25
CA ALA A 29 1.78 6.41 7.36
C ALA A 29 1.60 7.12 8.72
N ASN A 30 2.09 6.52 9.81
CA ASN A 30 2.06 7.13 11.14
C ASN A 30 2.92 8.42 11.21
N LEU A 31 4.07 8.46 10.52
CA LEU A 31 4.90 9.67 10.44
C LEU A 31 4.16 10.81 9.74
N ILE A 32 3.51 10.51 8.62
CA ILE A 32 2.69 11.48 7.86
C ILE A 32 1.50 11.96 8.69
N SER A 33 0.82 11.06 9.40
CA SER A 33 -0.28 11.42 10.29
C SER A 33 0.18 12.40 11.37
N ARG A 34 1.34 12.13 12.00
CA ARG A 34 1.92 12.92 13.09
C ARG A 34 2.22 14.37 12.69
N LYS A 35 2.99 14.57 11.61
CA LYS A 35 3.52 15.91 11.23
C LYS A 35 3.72 16.07 9.72
N LYS A 36 2.89 15.39 8.92
CA LYS A 36 2.86 15.47 7.45
C LYS A 36 4.19 15.06 6.82
N LEU A 37 4.43 15.49 5.58
CA LEU A 37 5.59 15.07 4.79
C LEU A 37 6.94 15.50 5.41
N TYR A 38 6.97 16.61 6.14
CA TYR A 38 8.18 17.07 6.82
C TYR A 38 8.73 16.03 7.79
N GLU A 39 7.85 15.42 8.60
CA GLU A 39 8.27 14.44 9.59
C GLU A 39 8.67 13.11 8.96
N MET A 40 7.97 12.71 7.91
CA MET A 40 8.36 11.54 7.12
C MET A 40 9.80 11.71 6.60
N ASN A 41 10.08 12.82 5.90
CA ASN A 41 11.38 13.06 5.28
C ASN A 41 12.49 13.26 6.32
N LYS A 42 12.18 13.84 7.48
CA LYS A 42 13.15 14.01 8.56
C LYS A 42 13.54 12.70 9.25
N VAL A 43 12.63 11.71 9.31
CA VAL A 43 12.82 10.48 10.08
C VAL A 43 13.45 9.36 9.26
N ILE A 44 13.16 9.30 7.96
CA ILE A 44 13.79 8.34 7.06
C ILE A 44 15.26 8.73 6.77
N SER A 45 16.04 7.81 6.22
CA SER A 45 17.43 8.11 5.82
C SER A 45 17.48 9.03 4.60
N ASP A 46 18.58 9.78 4.45
CA ASP A 46 18.84 10.61 3.27
C ASP A 46 18.72 9.83 1.94
N THR A 47 19.07 8.53 1.95
CA THR A 47 18.92 7.65 0.78
C THR A 47 17.45 7.42 0.43
N ALA A 48 16.60 7.18 1.44
CA ALA A 48 15.17 6.99 1.25
C ALA A 48 14.48 8.31 0.86
N GLU A 49 14.88 9.43 1.47
CA GLU A 49 14.38 10.76 1.11
C GLU A 49 14.71 11.08 -0.36
N TYR A 50 15.96 10.91 -0.77
CA TYR A 50 16.39 11.14 -2.15
C TYR A 50 15.65 10.24 -3.14
N GLY A 51 15.50 8.95 -2.83
CA GLY A 51 14.73 8.02 -3.65
C GLY A 51 13.26 8.40 -3.78
N CYS A 52 12.65 8.88 -2.69
CA CYS A 52 11.27 9.37 -2.69
C CYS A 52 11.10 10.55 -3.67
N TYR A 53 12.03 11.52 -3.66
CA TYR A 53 11.97 12.65 -4.59
C TYR A 53 12.16 12.24 -6.06
N LEU A 54 13.09 11.34 -6.35
CA LEU A 54 13.27 10.81 -7.72
C LEU A 54 11.99 10.16 -8.24
N PHE A 55 11.36 9.32 -7.42
CA PHE A 55 10.11 8.68 -7.79
C PHE A 55 8.96 9.68 -7.95
N ALA A 56 8.78 10.59 -6.99
CA ALA A 56 7.69 11.57 -7.00
C ALA A 56 7.73 12.49 -8.23
N ASN A 57 8.93 12.93 -8.63
CA ASN A 57 9.13 13.79 -9.81
C ASN A 57 8.74 13.11 -11.12
N VAL A 58 8.78 11.78 -11.21
CA VAL A 58 8.33 11.02 -12.38
C VAL A 58 6.86 10.62 -12.27
N CYS A 59 6.43 10.20 -11.08
CA CYS A 59 5.08 9.69 -10.83
C CYS A 59 4.02 10.80 -10.91
N ALA A 60 4.29 12.00 -10.39
CA ALA A 60 3.32 13.09 -10.42
C ALA A 60 2.94 13.54 -11.85
N PRO A 61 3.90 13.75 -12.78
CA PRO A 61 3.56 13.98 -14.18
C PRO A 61 2.86 12.79 -14.85
N LEU A 62 3.30 11.56 -14.56
CA LEU A 62 2.72 10.34 -15.15
C LEU A 62 1.22 10.19 -14.84
N LEU A 63 0.81 10.54 -13.61
CA LEU A 63 -0.59 10.50 -13.18
C LEU A 63 -1.36 11.78 -13.56
N GLY A 64 -0.69 12.80 -14.10
CA GLY A 64 -1.28 14.11 -14.35
C GLY A 64 -2.49 14.08 -15.27
N ASP A 65 -2.42 13.33 -16.37
CA ASP A 65 -3.53 13.22 -17.32
C ASP A 65 -4.66 12.35 -16.75
N PHE A 66 -4.34 11.23 -16.10
CA PHE A 66 -5.32 10.40 -15.42
C PHE A 66 -6.14 11.19 -14.40
N MET A 67 -5.49 12.04 -13.60
CA MET A 67 -6.14 12.83 -12.57
C MET A 67 -7.07 13.94 -13.10
N LYS A 68 -6.93 14.35 -14.37
CA LYS A 68 -7.84 15.37 -14.98
C LYS A 68 -9.25 14.85 -15.18
N ASP A 69 -9.38 13.55 -15.45
CA ASP A 69 -10.66 12.90 -15.71
C ASP A 69 -11.37 12.44 -14.41
N ILE A 70 -10.67 12.48 -13.28
CA ILE A 70 -11.20 12.11 -11.97
C ILE A 70 -12.18 13.19 -11.48
N LYS A 71 -13.41 12.77 -11.21
CA LYS A 71 -14.50 13.60 -10.70
C LYS A 71 -14.59 13.53 -9.17
N THR A 72 -15.34 14.48 -8.59
CA THR A 72 -15.47 14.63 -7.12
C THR A 72 -16.24 13.50 -6.42
N ASP A 73 -17.01 12.72 -7.17
CA ASP A 73 -17.67 11.48 -6.74
C ASP A 73 -16.67 10.34 -6.50
N VAL A 74 -15.54 10.32 -7.23
CA VAL A 74 -14.47 9.35 -7.03
C VAL A 74 -13.55 9.76 -5.86
N ILE A 75 -13.24 11.05 -5.74
CA ILE A 75 -12.40 11.60 -4.66
C ILE A 75 -12.97 12.94 -4.19
N GLY A 76 -13.22 13.09 -2.89
CA GLY A 76 -13.55 14.37 -2.25
C GLY A 76 -15.00 14.55 -1.82
N LYS A 77 -15.89 13.61 -2.16
CA LYS A 77 -17.22 13.47 -1.55
C LYS A 77 -17.30 12.19 -0.73
N THR A 78 -18.06 12.23 0.36
CA THR A 78 -18.36 11.03 1.13
C THR A 78 -19.26 10.12 0.29
N TYR A 79 -18.94 8.83 0.25
CA TYR A 79 -19.72 7.78 -0.41
C TYR A 79 -21.05 7.53 0.34
N LEU A 80 -21.96 8.51 0.36
CA LEU A 80 -23.20 8.45 1.15
C LEU A 80 -24.43 9.07 0.47
N GLU A 81 -24.36 9.45 -0.81
CA GLU A 81 -25.54 9.96 -1.52
C GLU A 81 -26.11 8.88 -2.46
N GLY A 82 -27.00 8.01 -1.95
CA GLY A 82 -27.80 7.11 -2.80
C GLY A 82 -28.10 5.71 -2.25
N ASP A 83 -28.58 4.85 -3.14
CA ASP A 83 -28.73 3.41 -2.92
C ASP A 83 -27.34 2.77 -2.92
N ASN A 84 -26.96 2.20 -1.77
CA ASN A 84 -25.67 1.51 -1.57
C ASN A 84 -25.73 0.04 -2.03
N SER A 85 -26.74 -0.33 -2.82
CA SER A 85 -26.79 -1.64 -3.45
C SER A 85 -25.59 -1.84 -4.37
N VAL A 86 -24.90 -2.95 -4.16
CA VAL A 86 -23.77 -3.38 -4.97
C VAL A 86 -24.11 -4.75 -5.53
N ASP A 87 -23.62 -5.07 -6.73
CA ASP A 87 -23.74 -6.42 -7.23
C ASP A 87 -22.93 -7.36 -6.32
N ASN A 88 -23.64 -8.24 -5.63
CA ASN A 88 -23.03 -9.21 -4.73
C ASN A 88 -22.04 -10.12 -5.45
N VAL A 89 -22.28 -10.44 -6.73
CA VAL A 89 -21.39 -11.30 -7.51
C VAL A 89 -20.07 -10.58 -7.80
N GLU A 90 -20.15 -9.32 -8.22
CA GLU A 90 -18.97 -8.49 -8.46
C GLU A 90 -18.19 -8.24 -7.18
N LEU A 91 -18.88 -7.94 -6.08
CA LEU A 91 -18.25 -7.74 -4.77
C LEU A 91 -17.52 -9.01 -4.30
N ILE A 92 -18.11 -10.18 -4.45
CA ILE A 92 -17.45 -11.46 -4.12
C ILE A 92 -16.20 -11.64 -4.97
N LYS A 93 -16.31 -11.40 -6.28
CA LYS A 93 -15.18 -11.52 -7.21
C LYS A 93 -14.01 -10.61 -6.81
N VAL A 94 -14.26 -9.33 -6.57
CA VAL A 94 -13.22 -8.36 -6.17
C VAL A 94 -12.59 -8.74 -4.84
N ASN A 95 -13.39 -9.18 -3.85
CA ASN A 95 -12.87 -9.63 -2.56
C ASN A 95 -11.98 -10.88 -2.71
N ASP A 96 -12.37 -11.82 -3.57
CA ASP A 96 -11.59 -13.02 -3.83
C ASP A 96 -10.27 -12.69 -4.55
N GLU A 97 -10.27 -11.74 -5.49
CA GLU A 97 -9.05 -11.26 -6.15
C GLU A 97 -8.06 -10.66 -5.14
N ILE A 98 -8.52 -9.75 -4.27
CA ILE A 98 -7.70 -9.13 -3.23
C ILE A 98 -7.13 -10.19 -2.28
N ARG A 99 -7.98 -11.08 -1.75
CA ARG A 99 -7.56 -12.10 -0.77
C ARG A 99 -6.58 -13.11 -1.35
N ASN A 100 -6.65 -13.37 -2.66
CA ASN A 100 -5.82 -14.34 -3.33
C ASN A 100 -4.52 -13.75 -3.90
N HIS A 101 -4.35 -12.43 -3.86
CA HIS A 101 -3.12 -11.77 -4.27
C HIS A 101 -1.92 -12.35 -3.49
N PRO A 102 -0.77 -12.65 -4.14
CA PRO A 102 0.37 -13.27 -3.48
C PRO A 102 0.87 -12.54 -2.22
N VAL A 103 0.83 -11.20 -2.23
CA VAL A 103 1.20 -10.37 -1.06
C VAL A 103 0.34 -10.66 0.19
N GLU A 104 -0.96 -10.93 0.01
CA GLU A 104 -1.88 -11.23 1.10
C GLU A 104 -1.67 -12.66 1.62
N LYS A 105 -1.38 -13.61 0.71
CA LYS A 105 -1.06 -14.99 1.08
C LYS A 105 0.19 -15.06 1.95
N ILE A 106 1.29 -14.46 1.51
CA ILE A 106 2.53 -14.46 2.30
C ILE A 106 2.39 -13.61 3.57
N GLY A 107 1.69 -12.47 3.47
CA GLY A 107 1.45 -11.60 4.62
C GLY A 107 0.68 -12.27 5.74
N ARG A 108 -0.34 -13.07 5.40
CA ARG A 108 -1.10 -13.87 6.38
C ARG A 108 -0.19 -14.83 7.13
N THR A 109 0.67 -15.56 6.40
CA THR A 109 1.61 -16.51 6.98
C THR A 109 2.59 -15.81 7.93
N LEU A 110 3.22 -14.73 7.48
CA LEU A 110 4.21 -13.99 8.27
C LEU A 110 3.60 -13.33 9.52
N ARG A 111 2.41 -12.72 9.39
CA ARG A 111 1.68 -12.17 10.55
C ARG A 111 1.30 -13.26 11.55
N GLY A 112 0.91 -14.44 11.06
CA GLY A 112 0.65 -15.62 11.90
C GLY A 112 1.87 -16.01 12.73
N TYR A 113 3.08 -16.01 12.14
CA TYR A 113 4.31 -16.30 12.87
C TYR A 113 4.62 -15.24 13.93
N MET A 114 4.50 -13.95 13.59
CA MET A 114 4.75 -12.86 14.56
C MET A 114 3.79 -12.89 15.75
N THR A 115 2.51 -13.20 15.52
CA THR A 115 1.53 -13.35 16.61
C THR A 115 1.79 -14.61 17.45
N ALA A 116 2.28 -15.68 16.83
CA ALA A 116 2.59 -16.94 17.51
C ALA A 116 3.92 -16.93 18.28
N MET A 117 4.78 -15.92 18.09
CA MET A 117 6.01 -15.76 18.88
C MET A 117 5.65 -15.54 20.36
N LYS A 118 5.74 -16.61 21.16
CA LYS A 118 5.75 -16.55 22.63
C LYS A 118 7.08 -15.97 23.10
N THR A 119 7.04 -15.22 24.20
CA THR A 119 8.23 -14.87 24.98
C THR A 119 8.96 -16.17 25.34
N ILE A 120 10.20 -16.32 24.88
CA ILE A 120 11.09 -17.35 25.40
C ILE A 120 11.45 -16.88 26.81
N ILE A 121 10.85 -17.51 27.82
CA ILE A 121 11.19 -17.30 29.24
C ILE A 121 12.43 -18.15 29.54
#